data_AF-T5AGH4-F1
#
_entry.id   AF-T5AGH4-F1
#
_cell.length_a   1.000
_cell.length_b   1.000
_cell.length_c   1.000
_cell.angle_alpha   90.00
_cell.angle_beta   90.00
_cell.angle_gamma   90.00
#
_symmetry.space_group_name_H-M   'P 1'
#
loop_
_entity.id
_entity.type
_entity.pdbx_description
1 polymer ?
#
loop_
_entity_poly.entity_id
_entity_poly.type
_entity_poly.pdbx_seq_one_letter_code
_entity_poly.pdbx_strand_id
1 'polypeptide(L)'
;MGHDEAGRRLVNEANEVYYGENEFHVRLRHLFDFLQNTGGDVDPSVAIPPLVRKKVTIEVELHDIWHSSEVLADFGSAQDAKSDYHDEENGEIARWTRGRLRNVALLTNAESILVVLLGVGVVDGSDLGTHQTIKDIASVVRALIGQFGGRFDITKVLTRGQGLGGSIRSYWDRPSAEARVCVFNGWATTEQLMQVEIARWLDEDVREPGPDGLWDRLV
;
A
#
# COMPACT_ATOMS: atom_id res chain seq x y z
N MET A 1 22.52 -28.10 10.66
CA MET A 1 21.67 -28.99 11.49
C MET A 1 20.37 -29.20 10.72
N GLY A 2 19.67 -30.34 10.83
CA GLY A 2 18.30 -30.46 10.28
C GLY A 2 18.07 -31.33 9.03
N HIS A 3 19.05 -32.12 8.56
CA HIS A 3 18.84 -32.97 7.36
C HIS A 3 18.08 -34.28 7.60
N ASP A 4 17.92 -34.70 8.86
CA ASP A 4 17.09 -35.84 9.22
C ASP A 4 15.62 -35.44 9.41
N GLU A 5 14.74 -36.44 9.44
CA GLU A 5 13.30 -36.22 9.52
C GLU A 5 12.89 -35.51 10.83
N ALA A 6 13.56 -35.84 11.94
CA ALA A 6 13.33 -35.20 13.24
C ALA A 6 13.73 -33.72 13.22
N GLY A 7 14.88 -33.39 12.62
CA GLY A 7 15.32 -32.01 12.47
C GLY A 7 14.40 -31.16 11.59
N ARG A 8 13.91 -31.70 10.47
CA ARG A 8 12.91 -31.01 9.63
C ARG A 8 11.60 -30.75 10.38
N ARG A 9 11.12 -31.70 11.18
CA ARG A 9 9.91 -31.51 12.00
C ARG A 9 10.08 -30.38 13.02
N LEU A 10 11.21 -30.37 13.74
CA LEU A 10 11.51 -29.31 14.71
C LEU A 10 11.58 -27.91 14.05
N VAL A 11 12.18 -27.80 12.87
CA VAL A 11 12.23 -26.53 12.12
C VAL A 11 10.83 -26.09 11.71
N ASN A 12 9.98 -27.01 11.24
CA ASN A 12 8.60 -26.69 10.88
C ASN A 12 7.78 -26.22 12.08
N GLU A 13 7.85 -26.93 13.21
CA GLU A 13 7.18 -26.53 14.46
C GLU A 13 7.65 -25.15 14.94
N ALA A 14 8.96 -24.89 14.89
CA ALA A 14 9.51 -23.59 15.26
C ALA A 14 9.02 -22.46 14.35
N ASN A 15 8.93 -22.70 13.03
CA ASN A 15 8.39 -21.74 12.07
C ASN A 15 6.90 -21.48 12.29
N GLU A 16 6.12 -22.53 12.56
CA GLU A 16 4.70 -22.40 12.88
C GLU A 16 4.47 -21.52 14.11
N VAL A 17 5.27 -21.70 15.16
CA VAL A 17 5.20 -20.86 16.37
C VAL A 17 5.68 -19.44 16.07
N TYR A 18 6.84 -19.28 15.44
CA TYR A 18 7.41 -17.96 15.17
C TYR A 18 6.49 -17.11 14.30
N TYR A 19 6.04 -17.61 13.15
CA TYR A 19 5.17 -16.84 12.25
C TYR A 19 3.71 -16.83 12.70
N GLY A 20 3.23 -17.87 13.38
CA GLY A 20 1.84 -17.99 13.80
C GLY A 20 1.46 -17.18 15.04
N GLU A 21 2.42 -16.89 15.93
CA GLU A 21 2.14 -16.26 17.22
C GLU A 21 2.67 -14.83 17.34
N ASN A 22 3.55 -14.38 16.44
CA ASN A 22 4.14 -13.04 16.51
C ASN A 22 3.46 -12.04 15.57
N GLU A 23 3.48 -10.77 15.99
CA GLU A 23 3.16 -9.64 15.14
C GLU A 23 4.42 -9.18 14.38
N PHE A 24 4.24 -8.76 13.14
CA PHE A 24 5.34 -8.37 12.26
C PHE A 24 5.24 -6.92 11.84
N HIS A 25 6.40 -6.28 11.79
CA HIS A 25 6.58 -4.94 11.26
C HIS A 25 7.61 -4.99 10.14
N VAL A 26 7.19 -4.72 8.91
CA VAL A 26 7.97 -4.98 7.71
C VAL A 26 7.96 -3.77 6.80
N ARG A 27 9.13 -3.29 6.39
CA ARG A 27 9.20 -2.26 5.33
C ARG A 27 8.85 -2.86 3.99
N LEU A 28 8.13 -2.13 3.14
CA LEU A 28 7.68 -2.60 1.83
C LEU A 28 8.84 -3.16 0.97
N ARG A 29 10.03 -2.55 1.06
CA ARG A 29 11.24 -3.04 0.38
C ARG A 29 11.65 -4.47 0.79
N HIS A 30 11.45 -4.84 2.05
CA HIS A 30 11.78 -6.16 2.61
C HIS A 30 10.60 -7.13 2.60
N LEU A 31 9.40 -6.71 2.16
CA LEU A 31 8.22 -7.56 2.17
C LEU A 31 8.43 -8.84 1.37
N PHE A 32 9.08 -8.76 0.22
CA PHE A 32 9.36 -9.95 -0.60
C PHE A 32 10.31 -10.91 0.12
N ASP A 33 11.39 -10.40 0.71
CA ASP A 33 12.37 -11.20 1.44
C ASP A 33 11.75 -11.88 2.66
N PHE A 34 10.89 -11.15 3.38
CA PHE A 34 10.09 -11.68 4.48
C PHE A 34 9.21 -12.85 4.04
N LEU A 35 8.53 -12.72 2.90
CA LEU A 35 7.64 -13.77 2.37
C LEU A 35 8.41 -14.99 1.82
N GLN A 36 9.63 -14.80 1.35
CA GLN A 36 10.49 -15.87 0.82
C GLN A 36 11.43 -16.48 1.85
N ASN A 37 11.53 -15.90 3.05
CA ASN A 37 12.44 -16.32 4.11
C ASN A 37 13.92 -16.36 3.69
N THR A 38 14.35 -15.43 2.85
CA THR A 38 15.71 -15.39 2.27
C THR A 38 16.81 -15.10 3.29
N GLY A 39 16.46 -14.84 4.56
CA GLY A 39 17.40 -14.48 5.64
C GLY A 39 17.73 -15.58 6.66
N GLY A 40 17.22 -16.81 6.51
CA GLY A 40 17.44 -17.88 7.51
C GLY A 40 17.77 -19.26 6.92
N ASP A 41 18.33 -20.15 7.76
CA ASP A 41 18.65 -21.57 7.49
C ASP A 41 17.39 -22.48 7.33
N VAL A 42 16.26 -21.90 6.93
CA VAL A 42 14.98 -22.62 6.84
C VAL A 42 14.89 -23.35 5.51
N ASP A 43 14.30 -24.54 5.55
CA ASP A 43 13.98 -25.33 4.36
C ASP A 43 13.13 -24.48 3.38
N PRO A 44 13.62 -24.23 2.15
CA PRO A 44 12.94 -23.40 1.15
C PRO A 44 11.61 -23.99 0.67
N SER A 45 11.22 -25.19 1.13
CA SER A 45 9.92 -25.79 0.86
C SER A 45 8.77 -25.25 1.73
N VAL A 46 9.04 -24.52 2.81
CA VAL A 46 7.99 -23.97 3.68
C VAL A 46 7.52 -22.62 3.18
N ALA A 47 6.26 -22.55 2.73
CA ALA A 47 5.63 -21.27 2.39
C ALA A 47 5.35 -20.47 3.67
N ILE A 48 6.03 -19.34 3.85
CA ILE A 48 5.81 -18.43 4.99
C ILE A 48 4.44 -17.72 4.99
N PRO A 49 3.90 -17.24 3.85
CA PRO A 49 2.70 -16.40 3.89
C PRO A 49 1.49 -17.04 4.61
N PRO A 50 1.20 -18.35 4.46
CA PRO A 50 0.16 -19.03 5.22
C PRO A 50 0.44 -19.18 6.73
N LEU A 51 1.70 -19.09 7.16
CA LEU A 51 2.06 -19.23 8.58
C LEU A 51 1.79 -17.95 9.37
N VAL A 52 1.77 -16.79 8.71
CA VAL A 52 1.54 -15.50 9.36
C VAL A 52 0.06 -15.36 9.74
N ARG A 53 -0.23 -15.44 11.04
CA ARG A 53 -1.62 -15.43 11.56
C ARG A 53 -1.97 -14.18 12.34
N LYS A 54 -1.02 -13.52 13.02
CA LYS A 54 -1.31 -12.30 13.79
C LYS A 54 -1.25 -11.05 12.91
N LYS A 55 -1.04 -9.90 13.54
CA LYS A 55 -0.99 -8.60 12.86
C LYS A 55 0.28 -8.47 12.03
N VAL A 56 0.13 -7.94 10.81
CA VAL A 56 1.25 -7.48 9.99
C VAL A 56 1.09 -6.01 9.68
N THR A 57 2.13 -5.23 9.98
CA THR A 57 2.21 -3.80 9.64
C THR A 57 3.25 -3.62 8.55
N ILE A 58 2.83 -3.08 7.40
CA ILE A 58 3.69 -2.82 6.24
C ILE A 58 3.94 -1.33 6.10
N GLU A 59 5.20 -0.90 6.24
CA GLU A 59 5.60 0.49 6.06
C GLU A 59 5.90 0.80 4.59
N VAL A 60 5.24 1.82 4.05
CA VAL A 60 5.44 2.36 2.71
C VAL A 60 6.02 3.77 2.86
N GLU A 61 7.27 3.93 2.44
CA GLU A 61 7.90 5.25 2.34
C GLU A 61 7.23 6.02 1.19
N LEU A 62 6.80 7.26 1.42
CA LEU A 62 6.14 8.11 0.44
C LEU A 62 7.11 8.77 -0.54
N HIS A 63 6.63 9.16 -1.72
CA HIS A 63 7.42 9.75 -2.84
C HIS A 63 8.34 10.91 -2.42
N ASP A 64 7.97 11.70 -1.41
CA ASP A 64 8.76 12.81 -0.87
C ASP A 64 10.06 12.36 -0.16
N ILE A 65 10.14 11.10 0.26
CA ILE A 65 11.33 10.49 0.88
C ILE A 65 12.27 9.86 -0.16
N TRP A 66 11.78 9.49 -1.35
CA TRP A 66 12.58 8.78 -2.37
C TRP A 66 13.63 9.65 -3.06
N HIS A 67 13.63 10.97 -2.83
CA HIS A 67 14.67 11.87 -3.33
C HIS A 67 16.06 11.68 -2.68
N SER A 68 16.23 10.77 -1.72
CA SER A 68 17.55 10.39 -1.24
C SER A 68 18.09 9.17 -2.00
N SER A 69 18.91 9.42 -3.03
CA SER A 69 20.04 8.64 -3.63
C SER A 69 20.17 7.11 -3.44
N GLU A 70 19.85 6.53 -2.28
CA GLU A 70 20.12 5.14 -1.90
C GLU A 70 19.21 4.10 -2.59
N VAL A 71 18.16 4.52 -3.29
CA VAL A 71 17.20 3.58 -3.92
C VAL A 71 17.52 3.29 -5.40
N LEU A 72 18.23 4.17 -6.11
CA LEU A 72 18.64 3.91 -7.50
C LEU A 72 19.51 2.64 -7.64
N ALA A 73 20.15 2.21 -6.56
CA ALA A 73 20.88 0.94 -6.49
C ALA A 73 19.96 -0.30 -6.62
N ASP A 74 18.70 -0.21 -6.18
CA ASP A 74 17.72 -1.31 -6.23
C ASP A 74 16.96 -1.35 -7.58
N PHE A 75 16.97 -0.23 -8.33
CA PHE A 75 16.42 -0.12 -9.68
C PHE A 75 17.40 -0.50 -10.79
N GLY A 76 18.65 -0.84 -10.46
CA GLY A 76 19.64 -1.37 -11.41
C GLY A 76 20.16 -0.38 -12.45
N SER A 77 19.89 0.92 -12.30
CA SER A 77 20.28 1.96 -13.26
C SER A 77 21.29 2.93 -12.65
N ALA A 78 22.56 2.53 -12.66
CA ALA A 78 23.68 3.43 -12.39
C ALA A 78 24.54 3.56 -13.66
N GLN A 79 24.01 4.18 -14.71
CA GLN A 79 24.81 4.96 -15.65
C GLN A 79 23.94 5.78 -16.63
N ASP A 80 24.25 7.06 -16.69
CA ASP A 80 23.93 8.03 -17.74
C ASP A 80 22.47 8.53 -17.85
N ALA A 81 22.14 9.58 -17.08
CA ALA A 81 20.88 10.29 -17.26
C ALA A 81 21.00 11.78 -16.83
N LYS A 82 21.30 12.65 -17.80
CA LYS A 82 21.22 14.11 -17.70
C LYS A 82 19.77 14.57 -17.42
N SER A 83 19.61 15.36 -16.37
CA SER A 83 18.47 16.25 -16.03
C SER A 83 17.38 16.47 -17.10
N ASP A 84 16.40 15.56 -17.16
CA ASP A 84 15.00 15.81 -17.59
C ASP A 84 14.05 14.68 -17.11
N TYR A 85 14.43 13.93 -16.06
CA TYR A 85 13.95 12.59 -15.73
C TYR A 85 12.82 12.49 -14.68
N HIS A 86 12.10 13.57 -14.35
CA HIS A 86 11.15 13.52 -13.23
C HIS A 86 9.91 12.65 -13.46
N ASP A 87 9.38 12.58 -14.68
CA ASP A 87 8.15 11.81 -14.96
C ASP A 87 8.40 10.30 -15.12
N GLU A 88 9.53 9.91 -15.70
CA GLU A 88 9.90 8.49 -15.85
C GLU A 88 10.26 7.86 -14.49
N GLU A 89 11.04 8.57 -13.67
CA GLU A 89 11.43 8.13 -12.31
C GLU A 89 10.20 7.91 -11.41
N ASN A 90 9.23 8.84 -11.46
CA ASN A 90 7.96 8.69 -10.74
C ASN A 90 7.18 7.45 -11.21
N GLY A 91 7.17 7.18 -12.52
CA GLY A 91 6.51 6.00 -13.09
C GLY A 91 7.13 4.66 -12.65
N GLU A 92 8.45 4.60 -12.50
CA GLU A 92 9.16 3.41 -12.02
C GLU A 92 8.92 3.13 -10.55
N ILE A 93 9.03 4.17 -9.71
CA ILE A 93 8.74 4.06 -8.26
C ILE A 93 7.29 3.61 -8.06
N ALA A 94 6.35 4.23 -8.78
CA ALA A 94 4.94 3.85 -8.73
C ALA A 94 4.71 2.38 -9.13
N ARG A 95 5.38 1.91 -10.20
CA ARG A 95 5.30 0.52 -10.67
C ARG A 95 5.88 -0.45 -9.65
N TRP A 96 7.03 -0.13 -9.06
CA TRP A 96 7.67 -0.93 -8.02
C TRP A 96 6.81 -1.01 -6.76
N THR A 97 6.29 0.12 -6.29
CA THR A 97 5.45 0.20 -5.08
C THR A 97 4.18 -0.61 -5.26
N ARG A 98 3.48 -0.47 -6.40
CA ARG A 98 2.32 -1.33 -6.74
C ARG A 98 2.69 -2.80 -6.77
N GLY A 99 3.81 -3.14 -7.44
CA GLY A 99 4.29 -4.51 -7.56
C GLY A 99 4.54 -5.16 -6.20
N ARG A 100 5.24 -4.45 -5.31
CA ARG A 100 5.53 -4.93 -3.96
C ARG A 100 4.28 -5.00 -3.09
N LEU A 101 3.39 -4.01 -3.13
CA LEU A 101 2.15 -4.03 -2.34
C LEU A 101 1.22 -5.17 -2.73
N ARG A 102 1.23 -5.64 -3.98
CA ARG A 102 0.46 -6.83 -4.37
C ARG A 102 0.87 -8.08 -3.61
N ASN A 103 2.11 -8.17 -3.12
CA ASN A 103 2.55 -9.32 -2.32
C ASN A 103 1.84 -9.41 -0.97
N VAL A 104 1.23 -8.32 -0.47
CA VAL A 104 0.38 -8.34 0.73
C VAL A 104 -0.80 -9.30 0.57
N ALA A 105 -1.28 -9.50 -0.66
CA ALA A 105 -2.35 -10.46 -0.97
C ALA A 105 -2.01 -11.91 -0.58
N LEU A 106 -0.72 -12.24 -0.39
CA LEU A 106 -0.27 -13.58 0.01
C LEU A 106 -0.50 -13.86 1.50
N LEU A 107 -0.69 -12.84 2.34
CA LEU A 107 -0.89 -12.95 3.79
C LEU A 107 -2.33 -13.33 4.16
N THR A 108 -2.87 -14.37 3.52
CA THR A 108 -4.30 -14.72 3.60
C THR A 108 -4.79 -15.03 5.01
N ASN A 109 -3.90 -15.56 5.85
CA ASN A 109 -4.21 -16.03 7.19
C ASN A 109 -4.02 -14.98 8.29
N ALA A 110 -3.50 -13.79 7.95
CA ALA A 110 -3.28 -12.71 8.92
C ALA A 110 -4.62 -12.21 9.49
N GLU A 111 -4.72 -12.14 10.81
CA GLU A 111 -5.89 -11.62 11.54
C GLU A 111 -6.10 -10.12 11.26
N SER A 112 -5.02 -9.37 11.06
CA SER A 112 -5.04 -7.94 10.73
C SER A 112 -3.84 -7.54 9.87
N ILE A 113 -4.08 -6.69 8.87
CA ILE A 113 -3.07 -6.11 7.98
C ILE A 113 -3.21 -4.60 8.03
N LEU A 114 -2.14 -3.91 8.40
CA LEU A 114 -2.08 -2.45 8.41
C LEU A 114 -1.02 -1.97 7.42
N VAL A 115 -1.42 -1.18 6.44
CA VAL A 115 -0.48 -0.44 5.58
C VAL A 115 -0.26 0.95 6.16
N VAL A 116 1.00 1.32 6.40
CA VAL A 116 1.36 2.63 6.94
C VAL A 116 2.08 3.43 5.88
N LEU A 117 1.48 4.54 5.45
CA LEU A 117 2.14 5.53 4.61
C LEU A 117 2.98 6.45 5.48
N LEU A 118 4.30 6.33 5.41
CA LEU A 118 5.25 7.16 6.15
C LEU A 118 5.74 8.31 5.28
N GLY A 119 5.57 9.55 5.74
CA GLY A 119 6.14 10.71 5.07
C GLY A 119 6.12 11.97 5.92
N VAL A 120 6.45 13.11 5.32
CA VAL A 120 6.20 14.41 5.93
C VAL A 120 4.83 14.95 5.52
N GLY A 121 4.56 16.22 5.77
CA GLY A 121 3.32 16.86 5.33
C GLY A 121 2.18 16.77 6.35
N VAL A 122 0.95 16.62 5.84
CA VAL A 122 -0.28 16.68 6.63
C VAL A 122 -0.82 15.26 6.84
N VAL A 123 -1.40 14.99 8.02
CA VAL A 123 -1.93 13.65 8.37
C VAL A 123 -3.07 13.22 7.45
N ASP A 124 -3.85 14.17 6.92
CA ASP A 124 -4.92 13.89 5.97
C ASP A 124 -4.40 13.54 4.56
N GLY A 125 -3.09 13.61 4.32
CA GLY A 125 -2.49 13.24 3.05
C GLY A 125 -2.82 14.19 1.89
N SER A 126 -3.26 15.42 2.19
CA SER A 126 -3.49 16.47 1.19
C SER A 126 -2.21 17.03 0.55
N ASP A 127 -1.03 16.68 1.08
CA ASP A 127 0.23 17.06 0.48
C ASP A 127 0.49 16.29 -0.84
N LEU A 128 1.21 16.93 -1.76
CA LEU A 128 1.41 16.42 -3.12
C LEU A 128 2.05 15.02 -3.14
N GLY A 129 3.02 14.76 -2.25
CA GLY A 129 3.73 13.49 -2.19
C GLY A 129 2.82 12.34 -1.76
N THR A 130 2.04 12.56 -0.70
CA THR A 130 1.04 11.59 -0.24
C THR A 130 -0.05 11.38 -1.29
N HIS A 131 -0.58 12.45 -1.90
CA HIS A 131 -1.61 12.37 -2.92
C HIS A 131 -1.15 11.56 -4.15
N GLN A 132 0.07 11.81 -4.63
CA GLN A 132 0.65 11.06 -5.73
C GLN A 132 0.83 9.57 -5.38
N THR A 133 1.33 9.25 -4.17
CA THR A 133 1.42 7.84 -3.73
C THR A 133 0.04 7.19 -3.66
N ILE A 134 -0.97 7.87 -3.11
CA ILE A 134 -2.34 7.34 -3.03
C ILE A 134 -2.87 7.02 -4.43
N LYS A 135 -2.72 7.94 -5.38
CA LYS A 135 -3.07 7.73 -6.79
C LYS A 135 -2.38 6.50 -7.37
N ASP A 136 -1.09 6.36 -7.12
CA ASP A 136 -0.30 5.25 -7.65
C ASP A 136 -0.69 3.89 -7.09
N ILE A 137 -1.13 3.83 -5.83
CA ILE A 137 -1.50 2.57 -5.16
C ILE A 137 -3.01 2.31 -5.15
N ALA A 138 -3.84 3.26 -5.63
CA ALA A 138 -5.30 3.24 -5.53
C ALA A 138 -5.92 1.89 -5.92
N SER A 139 -5.53 1.37 -7.09
CA SER A 139 -6.03 0.08 -7.59
C SER A 139 -5.63 -1.12 -6.74
N VAL A 140 -4.42 -1.12 -6.21
CA VAL A 140 -3.92 -2.22 -5.37
C VAL A 140 -4.61 -2.18 -4.01
N VAL A 141 -4.73 -1.01 -3.40
CA VAL A 141 -5.43 -0.84 -2.11
C VAL A 141 -6.90 -1.22 -2.25
N ARG A 142 -7.59 -0.83 -3.33
CA ARG A 142 -8.97 -1.27 -3.63
C ARG A 142 -9.07 -2.80 -3.65
N ALA A 143 -8.13 -3.48 -4.31
CA ALA A 143 -8.10 -4.94 -4.36
C ALA A 143 -7.85 -5.57 -2.97
N LEU A 144 -6.94 -5.01 -2.18
CA LEU A 144 -6.64 -5.48 -0.82
C LEU A 144 -7.83 -5.27 0.12
N ILE A 145 -8.51 -4.13 0.04
CA ILE A 145 -9.77 -3.87 0.76
C ILE A 145 -10.82 -4.93 0.39
N GLY A 146 -10.98 -5.24 -0.90
CA GLY A 146 -11.90 -6.27 -1.36
C GLY A 146 -11.54 -7.68 -0.85
N GLN A 147 -10.26 -8.02 -0.82
CA GLN A 147 -9.78 -9.34 -0.38
C GLN A 147 -9.86 -9.54 1.14
N PHE A 148 -9.46 -8.55 1.91
CA PHE A 148 -9.31 -8.68 3.36
C PHE A 148 -10.46 -8.06 4.16
N GLY A 149 -11.30 -7.24 3.54
CA GLY A 149 -12.44 -6.59 4.17
C GLY A 149 -12.02 -5.79 5.39
N GLY A 150 -12.66 -6.05 6.53
CA GLY A 150 -12.38 -5.38 7.81
C GLY A 150 -11.04 -5.75 8.46
N ARG A 151 -10.30 -6.74 7.93
CA ARG A 151 -8.96 -7.08 8.44
C ARG A 151 -7.87 -6.15 7.91
N PHE A 152 -8.13 -5.45 6.82
CA PHE A 152 -7.15 -4.53 6.21
C PHE A 152 -7.46 -3.10 6.62
N ASP A 153 -6.43 -2.31 6.92
CA ASP A 153 -6.52 -0.88 7.16
C ASP A 153 -5.32 -0.15 6.55
N ILE A 154 -5.47 1.15 6.30
CA ILE A 154 -4.41 2.02 5.77
C ILE A 154 -4.39 3.36 6.51
N THR A 155 -3.21 3.74 6.98
CA THR A 155 -3.00 4.91 7.84
C THR A 155 -1.84 5.74 7.32
N LYS A 156 -1.96 7.06 7.39
CA LYS A 156 -0.85 7.99 7.16
C LYS A 156 -0.23 8.36 8.50
N VAL A 157 1.10 8.25 8.62
CA VAL A 157 1.86 8.62 9.81
C VAL A 157 2.99 9.59 9.43
N LEU A 158 3.16 10.62 10.26
CA LEU A 158 4.22 11.62 10.05
C LEU A 158 5.55 11.18 10.64
N THR A 159 6.63 11.23 9.86
CA THR A 159 7.98 10.83 10.31
C THR A 159 8.58 11.75 11.37
N ARG A 160 8.17 13.02 11.41
CA ARG A 160 8.66 14.04 12.36
C ARG A 160 7.66 14.38 13.49
N GLY A 161 6.49 13.75 13.49
CA GLY A 161 5.48 13.91 14.54
C GLY A 161 5.51 12.71 15.50
N GLN A 162 5.24 12.91 16.78
CA GLN A 162 5.17 11.86 17.80
C GLN A 162 4.03 10.84 17.53
N GLY A 163 4.13 10.04 16.48
CA GLY A 163 3.11 9.04 16.12
C GLY A 163 1.75 9.62 15.75
N LEU A 164 1.68 10.91 15.38
CA LEU A 164 0.44 11.51 14.86
C LEU A 164 0.15 10.85 13.51
N GLY A 165 -0.90 10.02 13.50
CA GLY A 165 -1.39 9.36 12.31
C GLY A 165 -2.90 9.31 12.29
N GLY A 166 -3.44 9.15 11.09
CA GLY A 166 -4.88 9.08 10.84
C GLY A 166 -5.15 7.97 9.84
N SER A 167 -6.17 7.15 10.12
CA SER A 167 -6.66 6.22 9.10
C SER A 167 -7.18 7.04 7.93
N ILE A 168 -6.77 6.64 6.73
CA ILE A 168 -7.23 7.23 5.46
C ILE A 168 -8.01 6.20 4.65
N ARG A 169 -8.43 5.10 5.28
CA ARG A 169 -9.17 4.01 4.62
C ARG A 169 -10.43 4.51 3.94
N SER A 170 -11.13 5.45 4.56
CA SER A 170 -12.39 5.98 4.05
C SER A 170 -12.24 6.72 2.71
N TYR A 171 -11.02 7.03 2.27
CA TYR A 171 -10.78 7.57 0.94
C TYR A 171 -11.15 6.57 -0.17
N TRP A 172 -11.10 5.28 0.13
CA TRP A 172 -11.57 4.26 -0.78
C TRP A 172 -13.08 4.01 -0.68
N ASP A 173 -13.82 4.66 0.22
CA ASP A 173 -15.27 4.49 0.23
C ASP A 173 -15.89 5.11 -1.03
N ARG A 174 -17.03 4.56 -1.47
CA ARG A 174 -17.74 5.09 -2.63
C ARG A 174 -18.18 6.52 -2.31
N PRO A 175 -17.86 7.53 -3.16
CA PRO A 175 -18.26 8.90 -2.92
C PRO A 175 -19.79 9.03 -2.93
N SER A 176 -20.33 9.80 -1.99
CA SER A 176 -21.77 10.12 -1.98
C SER A 176 -22.13 11.14 -3.07
N ALA A 177 -23.42 11.25 -3.39
CA ALA A 177 -23.90 12.29 -4.30
C ALA A 177 -23.59 13.70 -3.76
N GLU A 178 -23.73 13.91 -2.45
CA GLU A 178 -23.36 15.19 -1.84
C GLU A 178 -21.87 15.49 -1.98
N ALA A 179 -21.00 14.48 -1.80
CA ALA A 179 -19.55 14.65 -1.96
C ALA A 179 -19.21 15.14 -3.38
N ARG A 180 -19.83 14.58 -4.42
CA ARG A 180 -19.64 15.01 -5.82
C ARG A 180 -20.06 16.48 -6.03
N VAL A 181 -21.20 16.87 -5.48
CA VAL A 181 -21.70 18.25 -5.55
C VAL A 181 -20.77 19.21 -4.79
N CYS A 182 -20.29 18.82 -3.62
CA CYS A 182 -19.34 19.62 -2.85
C CYS A 182 -18.02 19.81 -3.60
N VAL A 183 -17.49 18.76 -4.24
CA VAL A 183 -16.26 18.85 -5.04
C VAL A 183 -16.45 19.80 -6.23
N PHE A 184 -17.57 19.67 -6.96
CA PHE A 184 -17.88 20.54 -8.09
C PHE A 184 -17.99 22.03 -7.69
N ASN A 185 -18.57 22.32 -6.52
CA ASN A 185 -18.73 23.69 -6.03
C ASN A 185 -17.51 24.21 -5.23
N GLY A 186 -16.46 23.40 -5.03
CA GLY A 186 -15.28 23.78 -4.27
C GLY A 186 -15.50 23.87 -2.74
N TRP A 187 -16.47 23.14 -2.20
CA TRP A 187 -16.81 23.11 -0.77
C TRP A 187 -16.48 21.78 -0.08
N ALA A 188 -15.82 20.86 -0.78
CA ALA A 188 -15.53 19.53 -0.28
C ALA A 188 -14.51 19.54 0.87
N THR A 189 -14.68 18.58 1.79
CA THR A 189 -13.59 18.20 2.71
C THR A 189 -12.49 17.45 1.95
N THR A 190 -11.29 17.34 2.55
CA THR A 190 -10.20 16.52 1.98
C THR A 190 -10.67 15.08 1.71
N GLU A 191 -11.39 14.48 2.64
CA GLU A 191 -11.94 13.13 2.50
C GLU A 191 -12.89 12.99 1.29
N GLN A 192 -13.83 13.92 1.15
CA GLN A 192 -14.78 13.93 0.03
C GLN A 192 -14.07 14.11 -1.32
N LEU A 193 -13.06 14.98 -1.36
CA LEU A 193 -12.22 15.17 -2.55
C LEU A 193 -11.51 13.86 -2.92
N MET A 194 -10.83 13.23 -1.97
CA MET A 194 -10.08 11.99 -2.20
C MET A 194 -10.98 10.83 -2.64
N GLN A 195 -12.20 10.70 -2.08
CA GLN A 195 -13.16 9.69 -2.51
C GLN A 195 -13.58 9.84 -3.98
N VAL A 196 -13.85 11.08 -4.41
CA VAL A 196 -14.23 11.36 -5.81
C VAL A 196 -13.05 11.13 -6.75
N GLU A 197 -11.85 11.54 -6.36
CA GLU A 197 -10.65 11.35 -7.19
C GLU A 197 -10.26 9.88 -7.32
N ILE A 198 -10.28 9.11 -6.23
CA ILE A 198 -10.01 7.67 -6.27
C ILE A 198 -11.05 6.95 -7.13
N ALA A 199 -12.34 7.27 -6.98
CA ALA A 199 -13.39 6.70 -7.84
C ALA A 199 -13.12 6.98 -9.32
N ARG A 200 -12.68 8.21 -9.65
CA ARG A 200 -12.28 8.58 -11.01
C ARG A 200 -11.03 7.83 -11.48
N TRP A 201 -10.00 7.65 -10.64
CA TRP A 201 -8.79 6.90 -11.02
C TRP A 201 -9.05 5.40 -11.22
N LEU A 202 -10.10 4.87 -10.60
CA LEU A 202 -10.53 3.48 -10.74
C LEU A 202 -11.59 3.29 -11.84
N ASP A 203 -11.94 4.35 -12.59
CA ASP A 203 -13.02 4.39 -13.57
C ASP A 203 -14.38 3.93 -13.02
N GLU A 204 -14.61 4.08 -11.71
CA GLU A 204 -15.85 3.67 -11.02
C GLU A 204 -17.02 4.64 -11.31
N ASP A 205 -16.72 5.83 -11.86
CA ASP A 205 -17.68 6.89 -12.18
C ASP A 205 -18.48 6.68 -13.48
N VAL A 206 -18.06 5.73 -14.33
CA VAL A 206 -18.69 5.51 -15.66
C VAL A 206 -19.95 4.62 -15.57
N ARG A 207 -20.25 4.04 -14.39
CA ARG A 207 -21.28 3.00 -14.22
C ARG A 207 -22.56 3.40 -13.51
N GLU A 208 -22.75 4.67 -13.16
CA GLU A 208 -24.08 5.16 -12.77
C GLU A 208 -24.80 5.75 -13.98
N PRO A 209 -25.97 5.22 -14.39
CA PRO A 209 -26.87 6.01 -15.22
C PRO A 209 -27.30 7.20 -14.37
N GLY A 210 -26.77 8.37 -14.67
CA GLY A 210 -27.20 9.60 -14.01
C GLY A 210 -28.72 9.74 -14.09
N PRO A 211 -29.37 10.33 -13.07
CA PRO A 211 -30.75 10.73 -13.20
C PRO A 211 -30.77 11.90 -14.21
N ASP A 212 -31.05 11.57 -15.46
CA ASP A 212 -31.37 12.48 -16.55
C ASP A 212 -30.28 13.50 -16.98
N GLY A 213 -29.51 13.14 -18.02
CA GLY A 213 -29.27 14.03 -19.16
C GLY A 213 -28.62 15.41 -18.94
N LEU A 214 -27.78 15.59 -17.92
CA LEU A 214 -27.16 16.90 -17.64
C LEU A 214 -25.72 17.08 -18.18
N TRP A 215 -25.11 16.05 -18.75
CA TRP A 215 -23.77 16.15 -19.37
C TRP A 215 -23.79 16.62 -20.84
N ASP A 216 -24.95 16.66 -21.50
CA ASP A 216 -25.08 17.00 -22.93
C ASP A 216 -25.41 18.48 -23.21
N ARG A 217 -25.29 19.37 -22.22
CA ARG A 217 -25.50 20.79 -22.42
C ARG A 217 -24.38 21.58 -21.79
N LEU A 218 -23.28 21.75 -22.53
CA LEU A 218 -22.43 22.94 -22.56
C LEU A 218 -21.35 22.74 -23.65
N VAL A 219 -21.76 22.91 -24.92
CA VAL A 219 -20.96 23.47 -26.02
C VAL A 219 -21.60 24.79 -26.40
#